data_AF-A0A424HCP4-F1
#
_entry.id   AF-A0A424HCP4-F1
#
_cell.length_a   1.000
_cell.length_b   1.000
_cell.length_c   1.000
_cell.angle_alpha   90.00
_cell.angle_beta   90.00
_cell.angle_gamma   90.00
#
_symmetry.space_group_name_H-M   'P 1'
#
loop_
_entity.id
_entity.type
_entity.pdbx_description
1 polymer ?
#
loop_
_entity_poly.entity_id
_entity_poly.type
_entity_poly.pdbx_seq_one_letter_code
_entity_poly.pdbx_strand_id
1 'polypeptide(L)'
;MSLIDYNLTVEVGKYTDYSMNRTVPLYLMASYAYYKLDKSIISDISFDSMAKIMLEHWHAIEHIHKDYISEDDLKAGTFLGKYPSMAIGAAEQLVKDLKL
;
A
#
# COMPACT_ATOMS: atom_id res chain seq x y z
N MET A 1 18.20 7.38 -26.28
CA MET A 1 17.89 7.54 -24.85
C MET A 1 18.08 9.01 -24.52
N SER A 2 17.01 9.81 -24.43
CA SER A 2 17.16 11.26 -24.32
C SER A 2 17.42 11.67 -22.87
N LEU A 3 18.23 12.71 -22.66
CA LEU A 3 18.52 13.32 -21.35
C LEU A 3 17.27 13.83 -20.59
N ILE A 4 16.10 13.79 -21.23
CA ILE A 4 14.82 14.23 -20.67
C ILE A 4 14.25 13.17 -19.71
N ASP A 5 14.49 11.88 -19.97
CA ASP A 5 13.91 10.80 -19.15
C ASP A 5 14.63 10.61 -17.79
N TYR A 6 15.91 11.00 -17.72
CA TYR A 6 16.73 10.89 -16.49
C TYR A 6 16.49 12.02 -15.49
N ASN A 7 16.13 13.23 -15.97
CA ASN A 7 15.90 14.37 -15.08
C ASN A 7 14.47 14.40 -14.50
N LEU A 8 13.48 13.84 -15.19
CA LEU A 8 12.11 13.72 -14.67
C LEU A 8 12.01 12.78 -13.47
N THR A 9 12.80 11.70 -13.45
CA THR A 9 12.84 10.76 -12.32
C THR A 9 13.46 11.37 -11.06
N VAL A 10 14.37 12.34 -11.21
CA VAL A 10 15.03 13.03 -10.09
C VAL A 10 14.19 14.19 -9.53
N GLU A 11 13.43 14.92 -10.37
CA GLU A 11 12.54 15.99 -9.88
C GLU A 11 11.23 15.47 -9.26
N VAL A 12 10.67 14.36 -9.75
CA VAL A 12 9.52 13.70 -9.10
C VAL A 12 9.88 13.15 -7.72
N GLY A 13 11.17 12.88 -7.49
CA GLY A 13 11.76 12.52 -6.20
C GLY A 13 11.56 13.54 -5.07
N LYS A 14 11.13 14.78 -5.37
CA LYS A 14 10.79 15.79 -4.35
C LYS A 14 9.29 15.86 -3.99
N TYR A 15 8.45 15.06 -4.66
CA TYR A 15 7.00 14.92 -4.39
C TYR A 15 6.64 13.51 -3.88
N THR A 16 7.63 12.72 -3.46
CA THR A 16 7.51 11.30 -3.10
C THR A 16 6.74 11.02 -1.81
N ASP A 17 6.45 12.04 -0.99
CA ASP A 17 5.68 11.84 0.24
C ASP A 17 4.25 11.37 -0.03
N TYR A 18 3.60 11.85 -1.09
CA TYR A 18 2.20 11.51 -1.34
C TYR A 18 2.02 10.15 -2.01
N SER A 19 2.97 9.64 -2.81
CA SER A 19 2.81 8.31 -3.43
C SER A 19 3.08 7.19 -2.44
N MET A 20 4.15 7.29 -1.66
CA MET A 20 4.57 6.23 -0.75
C MET A 20 3.68 6.15 0.49
N ASN A 21 3.26 7.27 1.07
CA ASN A 21 2.38 7.24 2.25
C ASN A 21 0.98 6.69 1.94
N ARG A 22 0.53 6.74 0.68
CA ARG A 22 -0.73 6.13 0.22
C ARG A 22 -0.68 4.60 0.17
N THR A 23 0.51 4.00 0.15
CA THR A 23 0.65 2.53 0.15
C THR A 23 0.21 1.92 1.48
N VAL A 24 0.43 2.61 2.61
CA VAL A 24 0.03 2.11 3.94
C VAL A 24 -1.47 1.86 4.06
N PRO A 25 -2.37 2.85 3.81
CA PRO A 25 -3.80 2.57 3.85
C PRO A 25 -4.21 1.57 2.78
N LEU A 26 -3.65 1.60 1.57
CA LEU A 26 -4.00 0.67 0.49
C LEU A 26 -3.63 -0.78 0.84
N TYR A 27 -2.44 -1.01 1.42
CA TYR A 27 -1.97 -2.32 1.87
C TYR A 27 -2.89 -2.90 2.95
N LEU A 28 -3.25 -2.09 3.96
CA LEU A 28 -4.19 -2.50 5.02
C LEU A 28 -5.59 -2.77 4.47
N MET A 29 -6.10 -1.90 3.59
CA MET A 29 -7.43 -2.06 2.98
C MET A 29 -7.49 -3.31 2.09
N ALA A 30 -6.47 -3.54 1.27
CA ALA A 30 -6.41 -4.69 0.36
C ALA A 30 -6.31 -6.01 1.12
N SER A 31 -5.46 -6.07 2.14
CA SER A 31 -5.37 -7.24 3.02
C SER A 31 -6.69 -7.50 3.76
N TYR A 32 -7.33 -6.46 4.31
CA TYR A 32 -8.63 -6.62 4.98
C TYR A 32 -9.70 -7.13 4.03
N ALA A 33 -9.83 -6.51 2.84
CA ALA A 33 -10.80 -6.93 1.85
C ALA A 33 -10.58 -8.41 1.45
N TYR A 34 -9.33 -8.80 1.23
CA TYR A 34 -8.99 -10.18 0.86
C TYR A 34 -9.32 -11.17 1.97
N TYR A 35 -8.80 -10.96 3.18
CA TYR A 35 -8.89 -11.95 4.27
C TYR A 35 -10.20 -11.92 5.07
N LYS A 36 -10.90 -10.77 5.10
CA LYS A 36 -12.11 -10.59 5.94
C LYS A 36 -13.38 -10.48 5.13
N LEU A 37 -13.32 -9.94 3.91
CA LEU A 37 -14.50 -9.75 3.07
C LEU A 37 -14.58 -10.75 1.90
N ASP A 38 -13.53 -11.55 1.66
CA ASP A 38 -13.41 -12.42 0.48
C ASP A 38 -13.51 -11.63 -0.83
N LYS A 39 -12.94 -10.41 -0.85
CA LYS A 39 -12.95 -9.48 -2.00
C LYS A 39 -11.54 -9.03 -2.36
N SER A 40 -11.18 -9.21 -3.62
CA SER A 40 -9.93 -8.69 -4.17
C SER A 40 -10.16 -7.31 -4.79
N ILE A 41 -9.68 -6.25 -4.13
CA ILE A 41 -9.75 -4.86 -4.66
C ILE A 41 -8.55 -4.51 -5.56
N ILE A 42 -7.46 -5.27 -5.45
CA ILE A 42 -6.28 -5.21 -6.32
C ILE A 42 -5.76 -6.63 -6.56
N SER A 43 -5.08 -6.85 -7.69
CA SER A 43 -4.50 -8.17 -8.01
C SER A 43 -3.38 -8.56 -7.04
N ASP A 44 -3.18 -9.87 -6.82
CA ASP A 44 -2.09 -10.41 -6.00
C ASP A 44 -0.72 -9.89 -6.47
N ILE A 45 -0.49 -9.83 -7.78
CA ILE A 45 0.75 -9.29 -8.36
C ILE A 45 0.97 -7.83 -7.96
N SER A 46 -0.10 -7.03 -7.96
CA SER A 46 -0.04 -5.62 -7.53
C SER A 46 0.21 -5.49 -6.03
N PHE A 47 -0.41 -6.35 -5.21
CA PHE A 47 -0.20 -6.39 -3.77
C PHE A 47 1.25 -6.77 -3.42
N ASP A 48 1.79 -7.83 -4.04
CA ASP A 48 3.17 -8.27 -3.86
C ASP A 48 4.19 -7.19 -4.29
N SER A 49 3.92 -6.51 -5.41
CA SER A 49 4.77 -5.43 -5.89
C SER A 49 4.74 -4.24 -4.94
N MET A 50 3.57 -3.90 -4.41
CA MET A 50 3.42 -2.86 -3.38
C MET A 50 4.18 -3.22 -2.11
N ALA A 51 4.10 -4.46 -1.63
CA ALA A 51 4.82 -4.91 -0.43
C ALA A 51 6.34 -4.76 -0.59
N LYS A 52 6.89 -5.12 -1.76
CA LYS A 52 8.32 -4.96 -2.08
C LYS A 52 8.75 -3.50 -2.12
N ILE A 53 7.98 -2.65 -2.79
CA ILE A 53 8.25 -1.20 -2.86
C ILE A 53 8.18 -0.57 -1.46
N MET A 54 7.18 -0.95 -0.65
CA MET A 54 7.08 -0.51 0.74
C MET A 54 8.28 -0.93 1.57
N LEU A 55 8.79 -2.15 1.38
CA LEU A 55 9.95 -2.66 2.10
C LEU A 55 11.24 -1.91 1.72
N GLU A 56 11.45 -1.68 0.43
CA GLU A 56 12.61 -0.92 -0.09
C GLU A 56 12.68 0.50 0.47
N HIS A 57 11.52 1.13 0.68
CA HIS A 57 11.41 2.50 1.16
C HIS A 57 10.89 2.60 2.60
N TRP A 58 10.94 1.51 3.36
CA TRP A 58 10.22 1.40 4.63
C TRP A 58 10.52 2.54 5.59
N HIS A 59 11.79 2.92 5.76
CA HIS A 59 12.18 3.99 6.67
C HIS A 59 11.78 5.40 6.19
N ALA A 60 11.47 5.59 4.92
CA ALA A 60 11.01 6.86 4.35
C ALA A 60 9.48 7.03 4.39
N ILE A 61 8.72 5.95 4.65
CA ILE A 61 7.26 6.03 4.79
C ILE A 61 6.93 6.69 6.13
N GLU A 62 6.15 7.77 6.07
CA GLU A 62 5.65 8.53 7.22
C GLU A 62 4.12 8.53 7.20
N HIS A 63 3.51 7.57 7.90
CA HIS A 63 2.05 7.45 7.98
C HIS A 63 1.61 6.92 9.34
N ILE A 64 0.55 7.49 9.92
CA ILE A 64 0.07 7.18 11.28
C ILE A 64 -0.30 5.70 11.50
N HIS A 65 -0.66 4.99 10.43
CA HIS A 65 -1.01 3.56 10.49
C HIS A 65 0.14 2.65 10.08
N LYS A 66 1.33 3.19 9.82
CA LYS A 66 2.52 2.38 9.49
C LYS A 66 2.86 1.41 10.61
N ASP A 67 2.65 1.82 11.87
CA ASP A 67 2.91 1.02 13.07
C ASP A 67 2.08 -0.27 13.17
N TYR A 68 1.05 -0.44 12.33
CA TYR A 68 0.31 -1.70 12.23
C TYR A 68 1.06 -2.75 11.42
N ILE A 69 1.96 -2.34 10.53
CA ILE A 69 2.65 -3.19 9.57
C ILE A 69 4.11 -3.34 10.02
N SER A 70 4.62 -4.56 9.98
CA SER A 70 6.04 -4.84 10.20
C SER A 70 6.77 -5.08 8.87
N GLU A 71 8.09 -4.92 8.86
CA GLU A 71 8.91 -5.31 7.69
C GLU A 71 8.77 -6.81 7.37
N ASP A 72 8.46 -7.64 8.37
CA ASP A 72 8.28 -9.08 8.16
C ASP A 72 6.95 -9.39 7.47
N ASP A 73 5.89 -8.62 7.71
CA ASP A 73 4.63 -8.70 6.93
C ASP A 73 4.92 -8.38 5.45
N LEU A 74 5.73 -7.36 5.19
CA LEU A 74 6.11 -6.96 3.83
C LEU A 74 6.97 -8.02 3.14
N LYS A 75 7.94 -8.62 3.85
CA LYS A 75 8.76 -9.73 3.34
C LYS A 75 7.93 -10.98 3.07
N ALA A 76 6.92 -11.24 3.90
CA ALA A 76 6.02 -12.37 3.74
C ALA A 76 5.02 -12.17 2.59
N GLY A 77 4.82 -10.94 2.12
CA GLY A 77 3.81 -10.62 1.10
C GLY A 77 2.38 -10.78 1.61
N THR A 78 2.16 -10.69 2.92
CA THR A 78 0.85 -10.87 3.54
C THR A 78 0.74 -10.09 4.84
N PHE A 79 -0.48 -9.75 5.23
CA PHE A 79 -0.76 -9.09 6.49
C PHE A 79 -1.91 -9.80 7.21
N LEU A 80 -1.60 -10.38 8.37
CA LEU A 80 -2.55 -11.13 9.21
C LEU A 80 -2.76 -10.48 10.60
N GLY A 81 -2.28 -9.24 10.75
CA GLY A 81 -2.35 -8.48 11.99
C GLY A 81 -3.75 -7.92 12.29
N LYS A 82 -3.79 -6.97 13.23
CA LYS A 82 -5.00 -6.19 13.53
C LYS A 82 -5.09 -5.01 12.57
N TYR A 83 -6.31 -4.61 12.21
CA TYR A 83 -6.53 -3.47 11.32
C TYR A 83 -7.02 -2.25 12.11
N PRO A 84 -6.57 -1.03 11.79
CA PRO A 84 -7.18 0.18 12.33
C PRO A 84 -8.61 0.33 11.80
N SER A 85 -9.51 0.85 12.63
CA SER A 85 -10.93 1.05 12.27
C SER A 85 -11.13 1.88 11.00
N MET A 86 -10.23 2.84 10.74
CA MET A 86 -10.23 3.63 9.52
C MET A 86 -9.97 2.78 8.26
N ALA A 87 -9.03 1.83 8.30
CA ALA A 87 -8.75 0.97 7.15
C ALA A 87 -9.92 0.01 6.89
N ILE A 88 -10.55 -0.49 7.95
CA ILE A 88 -11.76 -1.33 7.85
C ILE A 88 -12.88 -0.58 7.14
N GLY A 89 -13.27 0.59 7.66
CA GLY A 89 -14.35 1.38 7.09
C GLY A 89 -14.07 1.82 5.65
N ALA A 90 -12.83 2.21 5.34
CA ALA A 90 -12.42 2.57 3.98
C ALA A 90 -12.48 1.39 3.02
N ALA A 91 -12.04 0.20 3.43
CA ALA A 91 -12.10 -1.00 2.61
C ALA A 91 -13.54 -1.43 2.32
N GLU A 92 -14.40 -1.43 3.34
CA GLU A 92 -15.82 -1.77 3.19
C GLU A 92 -16.55 -0.79 2.26
N GLN A 93 -16.24 0.50 2.35
CA GLN A 93 -16.81 1.49 1.45
C GLN A 93 -16.31 1.28 0.02
N LEU A 94 -15.01 1.08 -0.17
CA LEU A 94 -14.43 0.87 -1.50
C LEU A 94 -14.99 -0.39 -2.18
N VAL A 95 -15.15 -1.49 -1.45
CA VAL A 95 -15.78 -2.72 -1.98
C VAL A 95 -17.20 -2.45 -2.49
N LYS A 96 -18.00 -1.69 -1.73
CA LYS A 96 -19.36 -1.28 -2.15
C LYS A 96 -19.32 -0.43 -3.42
N ASP A 97 -18.42 0.55 -3.46
CA ASP A 97 -18.29 1.47 -4.60
C ASP A 97 -17.87 0.74 -5.88
N LEU A 98 -16.99 -0.26 -5.76
CA LEU A 98 -16.56 -1.14 -6.84
C LEU A 98 -17.58 -2.22 -7.21
N LYS A 99 -18.67 -2.36 -6.43
CA LYS A 99 -19.71 -3.38 -6.60
C LYS A 99 -19.17 -4.82 -6.59
N LEU A 100 -18.17 -5.05 -5.73
CA LEU A 100 -17.53 -6.35 -5.53
C LEU A 100 -18.31 -7.26 -4.59
#